data_AF-A0A3D3PDX4-F1
#
_entry.id   AF-A0A3D3PDX4-F1
#
_cell.length_a   1.000
_cell.length_b   1.000
_cell.length_c   1.000
_cell.angle_alpha   90.00
_cell.angle_beta   90.00
_cell.angle_gamma   90.00
#
_symmetry.space_group_name_H-M   'P 1'
#
loop_
_entity.id
_entity.type
_entity.pdbx_description
1 polymer ?
#
loop_
_entity_poly.entity_id
_entity_poly.type
_entity_poly.pdbx_seq_one_letter_code
_entity_poly.pdbx_strand_id
1 'polypeptide(L)'
;AFLKPFLFENNALEQEWHQAEALVIRYGKSPVDYFKTYEDKLLYFSKSHEGFIAYRTAGNFATVLEEPVCEADDTIKLEILKEFEAFCKEQGLKPAYYRVDRSSLLLFEQLGKKNIIIGQEARVDLRTFSLEGKDRKSLRNAVNGVLKKGFILKIYEAPIKEGIL
;
A
#
# COMPACT_ATOMS: atom_id res chain seq x y z
N ALA A 1 8.32 -9.95 34.37
CA ALA A 1 9.21 -8.87 33.89
C ALA A 1 8.37 -7.96 32.99
N PHE A 2 8.29 -6.66 33.30
CA PHE A 2 7.59 -5.70 32.44
C PHE A 2 8.46 -5.46 31.20
N LEU A 3 7.99 -5.90 30.03
CA LEU A 3 8.60 -5.57 28.74
C LEU A 3 8.49 -4.06 28.55
N LYS A 4 9.64 -3.39 28.48
CA LYS A 4 9.71 -1.98 28.05
C LYS A 4 9.18 -1.91 26.61
N PRO A 5 8.24 -1.00 26.27
CA PRO A 5 7.87 -0.80 24.88
C PRO A 5 9.10 -0.27 24.14
N PHE A 6 9.51 -1.01 23.10
CA PHE A 6 10.52 -0.54 22.18
C PHE A 6 9.87 0.56 21.33
N LEU A 7 10.27 1.81 21.58
CA LEU A 7 9.89 2.92 20.72
C LEU A 7 10.75 2.81 19.47
N PHE A 8 10.15 2.43 18.34
CA PHE A 8 10.82 2.54 17.06
C PHE A 8 10.96 4.03 16.76
N GLU A 9 12.18 4.55 16.85
CA GLU A 9 12.48 5.86 16.28
C GLU A 9 12.34 5.76 14.76
N ASN A 10 11.54 6.65 14.17
CA ASN A 10 11.28 6.76 12.73
C ASN A 10 12.52 7.34 12.02
N ASN A 11 13.65 6.66 12.10
CA ASN A 11 14.89 7.02 11.43
C ASN A 11 15.23 5.96 10.40
N ALA A 12 14.27 5.64 9.52
CA ALA A 12 14.64 4.93 8.31
C ALA A 12 15.63 5.83 7.56
N LEU A 13 16.79 5.27 7.24
CA LEU A 13 17.88 6.05 6.64
C LEU A 13 17.41 6.53 5.27
N GLU A 14 17.82 7.73 4.85
CA GLU A 14 17.50 8.28 3.51
C GLU A 14 17.79 7.25 2.39
N GLN A 15 18.84 6.45 2.57
CA GLN A 15 19.20 5.34 1.69
C GLN A 15 18.15 4.21 1.64
N GLU A 16 17.56 3.84 2.78
CA GLU A 16 16.50 2.84 2.85
C GLU A 16 15.24 3.31 2.11
N TRP A 17 14.92 4.60 2.19
CA TRP A 17 13.77 5.15 1.49
C TRP A 17 13.96 5.14 -0.01
N HIS A 18 15.11 5.60 -0.50
CA HIS A 18 15.40 5.53 -1.93
C HIS A 18 15.40 4.09 -2.46
N GLN A 19 15.86 3.13 -1.65
CA GLN A 19 15.75 1.71 -1.98
C GLN A 19 14.29 1.26 -2.07
N ALA A 20 13.45 1.61 -1.10
CA ALA A 20 12.03 1.27 -1.12
C ALA A 20 11.28 1.92 -2.31
N GLU A 21 11.58 3.18 -2.63
CA GLU A 21 11.02 3.87 -3.81
C GLU A 21 11.40 3.14 -5.11
N ALA A 22 12.67 2.75 -5.26
CA ALA A 22 13.12 1.97 -6.41
C ALA A 22 12.39 0.63 -6.52
N LEU A 23 12.17 -0.05 -5.39
CA LEU A 23 11.40 -1.31 -5.35
C LEU A 23 9.93 -1.09 -5.69
N VAL A 24 9.30 0.00 -5.23
CA VAL A 24 7.92 0.35 -5.61
C VAL A 24 7.81 0.64 -7.10
N ILE A 25 8.76 1.37 -7.68
CA ILE A 25 8.79 1.64 -9.14
C ILE A 25 8.91 0.32 -9.91
N ARG A 26 9.74 -0.60 -9.44
CA ARG A 26 10.04 -1.86 -10.13
C ARG A 26 8.96 -2.92 -9.98
N TYR A 27 8.40 -3.05 -8.78
CA TYR A 27 7.56 -4.16 -8.37
C TYR A 27 6.18 -3.77 -7.85
N GLY A 28 5.88 -2.47 -7.74
CA GLY A 28 4.57 -1.98 -7.31
C GLY A 28 3.45 -2.47 -8.22
N LYS A 29 2.38 -2.97 -7.61
CA LYS A 29 1.20 -3.55 -8.28
C LYS A 29 -0.12 -3.06 -7.70
N SER A 30 -0.08 -2.30 -6.62
CA SER A 30 -1.25 -1.75 -5.94
C SER A 30 -1.32 -0.24 -6.09
N PRO A 31 -2.53 0.34 -6.22
CA PRO A 31 -2.72 1.80 -6.23
C PRO A 31 -2.28 2.47 -4.92
N VAL A 32 -2.02 1.70 -3.86
CA VAL A 32 -1.53 2.23 -2.59
C VAL A 32 -0.08 1.90 -2.26
N ASP A 33 0.66 1.26 -3.18
CA ASP A 33 2.09 1.02 -2.98
C ASP A 33 2.89 2.31 -2.83
N TYR A 34 2.45 3.39 -3.48
CA TYR A 34 3.03 4.73 -3.30
C TYR A 34 3.03 5.20 -1.84
N PHE A 35 2.04 4.81 -1.04
CA PHE A 35 1.98 5.19 0.39
C PHE A 35 2.88 4.33 1.29
N LYS A 36 3.52 3.30 0.74
CA LYS A 36 4.46 2.44 1.50
C LYS A 36 5.78 3.14 1.79
N THR A 37 6.11 4.20 1.04
CA THR A 37 7.34 4.99 1.19
C THR A 37 7.11 6.32 1.91
N TYR A 38 5.95 6.51 2.55
CA TYR A 38 5.66 7.72 3.32
C TYR A 38 6.43 7.76 4.64
N GLU A 39 6.69 8.97 5.13
CA GLU A 39 7.52 9.21 6.32
C GLU A 39 7.01 8.59 7.61
N ASP A 40 5.72 8.26 7.65
CA ASP A 40 5.08 7.63 8.81
C ASP A 40 5.30 6.11 8.86
N LYS A 41 5.88 5.52 7.80
CA LYS A 41 6.11 4.08 7.69
C LYS A 41 7.49 3.68 8.18
N LEU A 42 7.51 2.58 8.91
CA LEU A 42 8.70 1.78 9.14
C LEU A 42 8.84 0.77 8.00
N LEU A 43 10.08 0.48 7.63
CA LEU A 43 10.42 -0.43 6.55
C LEU A 43 11.12 -1.67 7.12
N TYR A 44 10.71 -2.83 6.63
CA TYR A 44 11.42 -4.09 6.84
C TYR A 44 11.88 -4.61 5.49
N PHE A 45 13.19 -4.68 5.28
CA PHE A 45 13.77 -5.28 4.07
C PHE A 45 14.02 -6.77 4.28
N SER A 46 13.63 -7.57 3.31
CA SER A 46 13.92 -9.01 3.32
C SER A 46 15.42 -9.27 3.25
N LYS A 47 15.84 -10.35 3.90
CA LYS A 47 17.23 -10.83 3.85
C LYS A 47 17.44 -11.85 2.74
N SER A 48 16.39 -12.58 2.37
CA SER A 48 16.46 -13.64 1.35
C SER A 48 16.16 -13.16 -0.06
N HIS A 49 15.32 -12.11 -0.22
CA HIS A 49 14.82 -11.66 -1.51
C HIS A 49 14.87 -10.15 -1.67
N GLU A 50 14.86 -9.69 -2.93
CA GLU A 50 14.68 -8.28 -3.25
C GLU A 50 13.23 -7.87 -2.97
N GLY A 51 12.98 -7.30 -1.79
CA GLY A 51 11.66 -6.80 -1.42
C GLY A 51 11.59 -6.24 -0.01
N PHE A 52 10.49 -5.56 0.28
CA PHE A 52 10.27 -4.94 1.59
C PHE A 52 8.80 -4.96 2.02
N ILE A 53 8.58 -4.77 3.32
CA ILE A 53 7.29 -4.59 3.95
C ILE A 53 7.25 -3.22 4.62
N ALA A 54 6.23 -2.43 4.30
CA ALA A 54 5.92 -1.18 4.98
C ALA A 54 4.89 -1.41 6.09
N TYR A 55 5.20 -0.96 7.30
CA TYR A 55 4.34 -1.14 8.46
C TYR A 55 4.41 0.05 9.41
N ARG A 56 3.51 0.07 10.39
CA ARG A 56 3.57 0.98 11.53
C ARG A 56 3.26 0.22 12.80
N THR A 57 3.81 0.64 13.93
CA THR A 57 3.48 0.05 15.22
C THR A 57 2.29 0.74 15.87
N ALA A 58 1.40 -0.04 16.48
CA ALA A 58 0.28 0.43 17.28
C ALA A 58 0.04 -0.53 18.44
N GLY A 59 0.34 -0.09 19.66
CA GLY A 59 0.38 -0.99 20.81
C GLY A 59 1.39 -2.12 20.59
N ASN A 60 0.95 -3.37 20.70
CA ASN A 60 1.78 -4.55 20.41
C ASN A 60 1.58 -5.10 18.98
N PHE A 61 1.06 -4.30 18.05
CA PHE A 61 0.86 -4.72 16.67
C PHE A 61 1.81 -4.02 15.71
N ALA A 62 2.29 -4.78 14.72
CA ALA A 62 2.85 -4.24 13.49
C ALA A 62 1.76 -4.26 12.41
N THR A 63 1.20 -3.09 12.09
CA THR A 63 0.15 -2.94 11.09
C THR A 63 0.78 -2.72 9.73
N VAL A 64 0.68 -3.72 8.86
CA VAL A 64 1.26 -3.73 7.52
C VAL A 64 0.25 -3.16 6.53
N LEU A 65 0.73 -2.32 5.61
CA LEU A 65 -0.07 -1.92 4.44
C LEU A 65 0.08 -2.99 3.36
N GLU A 66 -0.98 -3.77 3.15
CA GLU A 66 -1.09 -4.84 2.15
C GLU A 66 -0.03 -5.95 2.28
N GLU A 67 0.54 -6.38 1.15
CA GLU A 67 1.55 -7.43 1.01
C GLU A 67 2.95 -6.83 0.72
N PRO A 68 4.03 -7.63 0.78
CA PRO A 68 5.36 -7.14 0.47
C PRO A 68 5.45 -6.58 -0.96
N VAL A 69 6.27 -5.56 -1.15
CA VAL A 69 6.69 -5.09 -2.48
C VAL A 69 7.90 -5.92 -2.88
N CYS A 70 7.71 -6.82 -3.84
CA CYS A 70 8.74 -7.74 -4.33
C CYS A 70 8.35 -8.28 -5.70
N GLU A 71 9.22 -9.10 -6.30
CA GLU A 71 8.87 -9.86 -7.50
C GLU A 71 7.55 -10.63 -7.29
N ALA A 72 6.76 -10.72 -8.36
CA ALA A 72 5.42 -11.29 -8.32
C ALA A 72 5.43 -12.80 -8.39
N ASP A 73 6.03 -13.40 -7.37
CA ASP A 73 6.12 -14.82 -7.13
C ASP A 73 5.63 -15.11 -5.70
N ASP A 74 4.68 -16.03 -5.59
CA ASP A 74 4.04 -16.37 -4.32
C ASP A 74 4.99 -17.05 -3.34
N THR A 75 6.00 -17.76 -3.83
CA THR A 75 7.06 -18.37 -3.01
C THR A 75 7.93 -17.28 -2.39
N ILE A 76 8.36 -16.31 -3.21
CA ILE A 76 9.12 -15.14 -2.75
C ILE A 76 8.33 -14.36 -1.71
N LYS A 77 7.06 -14.02 -2.00
CA LYS A 77 6.17 -13.32 -1.07
C LYS A 77 6.06 -14.05 0.27
N LEU A 78 5.83 -15.37 0.23
CA LEU A 78 5.66 -16.18 1.44
C LEU A 78 6.94 -16.20 2.30
N GLU A 79 8.11 -16.28 1.67
CA GLU A 79 9.39 -16.25 2.38
C GLU A 79 9.60 -14.90 3.07
N ILE A 80 9.40 -13.78 2.37
CA ILE A 80 9.50 -12.43 2.95
C ILE A 80 8.52 -12.27 4.12
N LEU A 81 7.28 -12.75 3.96
CA LEU A 81 6.29 -12.71 5.03
C LEU A 81 6.72 -13.52 6.25
N LYS A 82 7.31 -14.72 6.07
CA LYS A 82 7.83 -15.54 7.18
C LYS A 82 8.99 -14.85 7.90
N GLU A 83 9.90 -14.21 7.17
CA GLU A 83 10.99 -13.44 7.77
C GLU A 83 10.44 -12.30 8.64
N PHE A 84 9.40 -11.60 8.14
CA PHE A 84 8.75 -10.52 8.88
C PHE A 84 7.95 -11.00 10.11
N GLU A 85 7.27 -12.14 10.03
CA GLU A 85 6.63 -12.78 11.19
C GLU A 85 7.65 -13.11 12.28
N ALA A 86 8.80 -13.66 11.90
CA ALA A 86 9.90 -13.95 12.82
C ALA A 86 10.47 -12.67 13.44
N PHE A 87 10.72 -11.65 12.63
CA PHE A 87 11.13 -10.32 13.09
C PHE A 87 10.14 -9.75 14.10
N CYS A 88 8.84 -9.73 13.79
CA CYS A 88 7.82 -9.22 14.70
C CYS A 88 7.82 -9.99 16.03
N LYS A 89 7.94 -11.33 15.98
CA LYS A 89 8.03 -12.16 17.18
C LYS A 89 9.22 -11.80 18.05
N GLU A 90 10.40 -11.58 17.46
CA GLU A 90 11.60 -11.15 18.18
C GLU A 90 11.42 -9.77 18.82
N GLN A 91 10.69 -8.86 18.15
CA GLN A 91 10.36 -7.53 18.65
C GLN A 91 9.16 -7.50 19.63
N GLY A 92 8.54 -8.64 19.94
CA GLY A 92 7.34 -8.70 20.78
C GLY A 92 6.07 -8.10 20.13
N LEU A 93 6.06 -7.98 18.80
CA LEU A 93 4.96 -7.46 18.00
C LEU A 93 4.11 -8.59 17.39
N LYS A 94 2.84 -8.28 17.14
CA LYS A 94 1.89 -9.11 16.41
C LYS A 94 1.62 -8.48 15.04
N PRO A 95 2.02 -9.10 13.92
CA PRO A 95 1.75 -8.53 12.62
C PRO A 95 0.28 -8.72 12.23
N ALA A 96 -0.31 -7.63 11.72
CA ALA A 96 -1.66 -7.56 11.17
C ALA A 96 -1.60 -6.89 9.79
N TYR A 97 -2.24 -7.50 8.79
CA TYR A 97 -2.12 -7.09 7.39
C TYR A 97 -3.42 -6.42 6.95
N TYR A 98 -3.32 -5.14 6.60
CA TYR A 98 -4.46 -4.31 6.22
C TYR A 98 -4.59 -4.25 4.70
N ARG A 99 -5.81 -4.46 4.18
CA ARG A 99 -6.14 -4.43 2.73
C ARG A 99 -5.46 -5.48 1.86
N VAL A 100 -5.27 -6.70 2.38
CA VAL A 100 -4.80 -7.83 1.55
C VAL A 100 -5.84 -8.19 0.48
N ASP A 101 -5.40 -8.35 -0.77
CA ASP A 101 -6.26 -8.80 -1.87
C ASP A 101 -6.71 -10.25 -1.68
N ARG A 102 -7.91 -10.57 -2.19
CA ARG A 102 -8.49 -11.92 -2.07
C ARG A 102 -7.59 -13.00 -2.67
N SER A 103 -6.89 -12.70 -3.76
CA SER A 103 -5.99 -13.65 -4.44
C SER A 103 -4.81 -14.07 -3.59
N SER A 104 -4.35 -13.21 -2.66
CA SER A 104 -3.22 -13.50 -1.78
C SER A 104 -3.62 -14.21 -0.47
N LEU A 105 -4.92 -14.43 -0.19
CA LEU A 105 -5.37 -14.96 1.11
C LEU A 105 -4.75 -16.32 1.48
N LEU A 106 -4.53 -17.19 0.50
CA LEU A 106 -3.91 -18.50 0.73
C LEU A 106 -2.51 -18.37 1.37
N LEU A 107 -1.73 -17.35 1.00
CA LEU A 107 -0.42 -17.09 1.59
C LEU A 107 -0.55 -16.79 3.09
N PHE A 108 -1.53 -15.98 3.47
CA PHE A 108 -1.76 -15.59 4.86
C PHE A 108 -2.37 -16.73 5.69
N GLU A 109 -3.20 -17.57 5.08
CA GLU A 109 -3.71 -18.80 5.73
C GLU A 109 -2.57 -19.77 6.07
N GLN A 110 -1.58 -19.91 5.20
CA GLN A 110 -0.37 -20.71 5.47
C GLN A 110 0.46 -20.16 6.65
N LEU A 111 0.36 -18.85 6.92
CA LEU A 111 0.96 -18.19 8.09
C LEU A 111 0.07 -18.30 9.35
N GLY A 112 -1.05 -19.03 9.27
CA GLY A 112 -2.01 -19.19 10.37
C GLY A 112 -2.85 -17.94 10.63
N LYS A 113 -2.94 -17.00 9.67
CA LYS A 113 -3.75 -15.79 9.82
C LYS A 113 -5.22 -16.09 9.54
N LYS A 114 -6.07 -15.35 10.25
CA LYS A 114 -7.51 -15.25 9.97
C LYS A 114 -7.77 -13.95 9.23
N ASN A 115 -8.79 -13.94 8.39
CA ASN A 115 -9.19 -12.76 7.62
C ASN A 115 -10.61 -12.30 7.98
N ILE A 116 -10.86 -11.02 7.75
CA ILE A 116 -12.18 -10.38 7.84
C ILE A 116 -12.34 -9.49 6.60
N ILE A 117 -13.52 -9.54 5.97
CA ILE A 117 -13.83 -8.66 4.84
C ILE A 117 -14.10 -7.25 5.39
N ILE A 118 -13.27 -6.29 5.00
CA ILE A 118 -13.39 -4.88 5.41
C ILE A 118 -14.05 -4.00 4.35
N GLY A 119 -14.14 -4.47 3.09
CA GLY A 119 -14.72 -3.71 2.00
C GLY A 119 -14.40 -4.27 0.62
N GLN A 120 -14.75 -3.50 -0.40
CA GLN A 120 -14.47 -3.77 -1.81
C GLN A 120 -13.94 -2.49 -2.47
N GLU A 121 -13.04 -2.64 -3.44
CA GLU A 121 -12.53 -1.54 -4.23
C GLU A 121 -13.32 -1.41 -5.54
N ALA A 122 -13.71 -0.18 -5.89
CA ALA A 122 -14.35 0.11 -7.16
C ALA A 122 -13.28 0.24 -8.26
N ARG A 123 -13.22 -0.75 -9.17
CA ARG A 123 -12.32 -0.74 -10.32
C ARG A 123 -13.08 -0.37 -11.59
N VAL A 124 -12.58 0.60 -12.34
CA VAL A 124 -13.12 1.03 -13.63
C VAL A 124 -12.13 0.65 -14.73
N ASP A 125 -12.56 -0.16 -15.69
CA ASP A 125 -11.75 -0.47 -16.87
C ASP A 125 -11.82 0.71 -17.86
N LEU A 126 -10.76 1.51 -17.88
CA LEU A 126 -10.67 2.69 -18.74
C LEU A 126 -10.71 2.37 -20.24
N ARG A 127 -10.42 1.13 -20.65
CA ARG A 127 -10.46 0.70 -22.07
C ARG A 127 -11.88 0.57 -22.58
N THR A 128 -12.83 0.30 -21.68
CA THR A 128 -14.25 0.12 -22.02
C THR A 128 -15.14 1.22 -21.46
N PHE A 129 -14.60 2.07 -20.59
CA PHE A 129 -15.32 3.20 -20.02
C PHE A 129 -15.63 4.26 -21.08
N SER A 130 -16.89 4.71 -21.13
CA SER A 130 -17.34 5.84 -21.93
C SER A 130 -18.44 6.60 -21.21
N LEU A 131 -18.59 7.90 -21.51
CA LEU A 131 -19.72 8.73 -21.07
C LEU A 131 -20.93 8.61 -22.00
N GLU A 132 -20.80 7.90 -23.11
CA GLU A 132 -21.85 7.68 -24.08
C GLU A 132 -22.88 6.65 -23.61
N GLY A 133 -24.01 6.58 -24.32
CA GLY A 133 -25.09 5.65 -24.00
C GLY A 133 -26.07 6.15 -22.93
N LYS A 134 -27.15 5.37 -22.77
CA LYS A 134 -28.28 5.69 -21.90
C LYS A 134 -27.91 5.55 -20.42
N ASP A 135 -27.18 4.49 -20.06
CA ASP A 135 -26.84 4.18 -18.66
C ASP A 135 -25.89 5.20 -18.02
N ARG A 136 -25.15 5.95 -18.85
CA ARG A 136 -24.21 6.99 -18.42
C ARG A 136 -24.79 8.40 -18.49
N LYS A 137 -26.08 8.55 -18.82
CA LYS A 137 -26.76 9.85 -18.95
C LYS A 137 -26.60 10.73 -17.70
N SER A 138 -26.74 10.14 -16.50
CA SER A 138 -26.60 10.89 -15.24
C SER A 138 -25.19 11.49 -15.08
N LEU A 139 -24.15 10.67 -15.26
CA LEU A 139 -22.75 11.11 -15.15
C LEU A 139 -22.40 12.15 -16.22
N ARG A 140 -22.81 11.93 -17.47
CA ARG A 140 -22.59 12.87 -18.58
C ARG A 140 -23.26 14.22 -18.32
N ASN A 141 -24.49 14.22 -17.79
CA ASN A 141 -25.19 15.44 -17.45
C ASN A 141 -24.50 16.21 -16.30
N ALA A 142 -23.97 15.50 -15.30
CA ALA A 142 -23.22 16.11 -14.21
C ALA A 142 -21.95 16.81 -14.72
N VAL A 143 -21.15 16.12 -15.56
CA VAL A 143 -19.94 16.68 -16.18
C VAL A 143 -20.29 17.93 -17.01
N ASN A 144 -21.29 17.84 -17.89
CA ASN A 144 -21.74 18.96 -18.71
C ASN A 144 -22.23 20.14 -17.87
N GLY A 145 -22.89 19.88 -16.73
CA GLY A 145 -23.36 20.90 -15.81
C GLY A 145 -22.22 21.69 -15.19
N VAL A 146 -21.13 21.03 -14.81
CA VAL A 146 -19.92 21.67 -14.25
C VAL A 146 -19.21 22.49 -15.33
N LEU A 147 -19.04 21.95 -16.55
CA LEU A 147 -18.43 22.68 -17.66
C LEU A 147 -19.22 23.94 -18.07
N LYS A 148 -20.56 23.86 -18.10
CA LYS A 148 -21.43 25.02 -18.40
C LYS A 148 -21.29 26.16 -17.39
N LYS A 149 -20.86 25.86 -16.17
CA LYS A 149 -20.59 26.87 -15.13
C LYS A 149 -19.18 27.47 -15.24
N GLY A 150 -18.39 27.09 -16.24
CA GLY A 150 -17.05 27.63 -16.50
C GLY A 150 -15.91 26.95 -15.74
N PHE A 151 -16.16 25.82 -15.06
CA PHE A 151 -15.11 25.07 -14.40
C PHE A 151 -14.24 24.32 -15.41
N ILE A 152 -12.93 24.28 -15.16
CA ILE A 152 -11.95 23.57 -15.98
C ILE A 152 -11.13 22.60 -15.12
N LEU A 153 -10.66 21.52 -15.75
CA LEU A 153 -9.67 20.61 -15.16
C LEU A 153 -8.27 21.08 -15.53
N LYS A 154 -7.36 21.13 -14.56
CA LYS A 154 -5.94 21.39 -14.79
C LYS A 154 -5.10 20.42 -13.98
N ILE A 155 -4.14 19.77 -14.63
CA ILE A 155 -3.18 18.86 -14.03
C ILE A 155 -1.86 19.60 -13.88
N TYR A 156 -1.24 19.52 -12.71
CA TYR A 156 0.07 20.08 -12.42
C TYR A 156 1.03 18.95 -12.09
N GLU A 157 2.13 18.87 -12.83
CA GLU A 157 3.19 17.90 -12.58
C GLU A 157 4.20 18.48 -11.58
N ALA A 158 4.78 17.61 -10.76
CA ALA A 158 5.81 18.02 -9.81
C ALA A 158 7.11 18.43 -10.54
N PRO A 159 7.88 19.40 -10.00
CA PRO A 159 7.60 20.19 -8.80
C PRO A 159 6.58 21.31 -9.08
N ILE A 160 5.62 21.48 -8.16
CA ILE A 160 4.60 22.53 -8.26
C ILE A 160 5.15 23.80 -7.61
N LYS A 161 5.07 24.94 -8.32
CA LYS A 161 5.53 26.24 -7.81
C LYS A 161 4.67 26.71 -6.64
N GLU A 162 5.29 27.39 -5.68
CA GLU A 162 4.57 28.04 -4.57
C GLU A 162 3.48 29.00 -5.09
N GLY A 163 2.33 28.99 -4.43
CA GLY A 163 1.16 29.82 -4.79
C GLY A 163 0.24 29.24 -5.86
N ILE A 164 0.50 28.03 -6.38
CA ILE A 164 -0.40 27.32 -7.31
C ILE A 164 -1.49 26.51 -6.57
N LEU A 165 -1.20 26.01 -5.36
CA LEU A 165 -2.08 25.19 -4.52
C LEU A 165 -2.41 25.89 -3.20
#